data_AF-A0A2W4RNC3-F1
#
_entry.id   AF-A0A2W4RNC3-F1
#
_cell.length_a   1.000
_cell.length_b   1.000
_cell.length_c   1.000
_cell.angle_alpha   90.00
_cell.angle_beta   90.00
_cell.angle_gamma   90.00
#
_symmetry.space_group_name_H-M   'P 1'
#
loop_
_entity.id
_entity.type
_entity.pdbx_description
1 polymer ?
#
loop_
_entity_poly.entity_id
_entity_poly.type
_entity_poly.pdbx_seq_one_letter_code
_entity_poly.pdbx_strand_id
1 'polypeptide(L)' 'MAHPIEDYALIGDCETAALVARDGSIDWLCWPRFDSGACFAALLGTPEHGRWKIAPVDSGANIKRHYHA' A
#
# COMPACT_ATOMS: atom_id res chain seq x y z
N MET A 1 8.62 6.98 5.51
CA MET A 1 9.55 5.86 5.21
C MET A 1 8.72 4.66 4.90
N ALA A 2 9.17 3.83 3.96
CA ALA A 2 8.55 2.55 3.66
C ALA A 2 8.55 1.65 4.91
N HIS A 3 7.54 0.78 5.00
CA HIS A 3 7.44 -0.24 6.04
C HIS A 3 8.29 -1.47 5.67
N PRO A 4 8.55 -2.40 6.61
CA PRO A 4 9.07 -3.71 6.27
C PRO A 4 8.22 -4.40 5.20
N ILE A 5 8.83 -5.18 4.32
CA ILE A 5 8.10 -5.78 3.20
C ILE A 5 6.98 -6.72 3.68
N GLU A 6 7.17 -7.42 4.81
CA GLU A 6 6.16 -8.29 5.41
C GLU A 6 4.89 -7.57 5.91
N ASP A 7 4.96 -6.26 6.10
CA ASP A 7 3.82 -5.45 6.51
C ASP A 7 2.92 -5.04 5.35
N TYR A 8 3.33 -5.28 4.11
CA TYR A 8 2.49 -5.07 2.94
C TYR A 8 1.64 -6.30 2.61
N ALA A 9 0.44 -6.03 2.12
CA ALA A 9 -0.42 -6.98 1.45
C ALA A 9 -0.60 -6.57 0.00
N LEU A 10 -0.69 -7.55 -0.89
CA LEU A 10 -1.04 -7.31 -2.29
C LEU A 10 -2.56 -7.36 -2.44
N ILE A 11 -3.15 -6.31 -3.03
CA ILE A 11 -4.52 -6.34 -3.57
C ILE A 11 -4.43 -6.15 -5.08
N GLY A 12 -5.16 -6.93 -5.87
CA GLY A 12 -5.12 -6.83 -7.32
C GLY A 12 -6.34 -7.46 -7.97
N ASP A 13 -6.55 -7.12 -9.23
CA ASP A 13 -7.70 -7.52 -10.06
C ASP A 13 -7.29 -8.28 -11.32
N CYS A 14 -6.04 -8.76 -11.37
CA CYS A 14 -5.36 -9.35 -12.52
C CYS A 14 -4.98 -8.38 -13.65
N GLU A 15 -5.38 -7.11 -13.59
CA GLU A 15 -4.91 -6.07 -14.51
C GLU A 15 -3.83 -5.19 -13.86
N THR A 16 -3.97 -4.94 -12.56
CA THR A 16 -3.02 -4.24 -11.71
C THR A 16 -2.97 -4.81 -10.29
N ALA A 17 -2.03 -4.32 -9.48
CA ALA A 17 -2.01 -4.54 -8.05
C ALA A 17 -1.40 -3.35 -7.29
N ALA A 18 -1.83 -3.21 -6.03
CA ALA A 18 -1.31 -2.25 -5.07
C ALA A 18 -0.71 -2.96 -3.85
N LEU A 19 0.36 -2.37 -3.29
CA LEU A 19 0.91 -2.79 -2.00
C LEU A 19 0.33 -1.92 -0.88
N VAL A 20 -0.41 -2.57 0.02
CA VAL A 20 -1.13 -1.93 1.12
C VAL A 20 -0.47 -2.29 2.45
N ALA A 21 0.04 -1.28 3.14
CA ALA A 21 0.62 -1.41 4.47
C ALA A 21 -0.47 -1.62 5.54
N ARG A 22 -0.08 -2.15 6.71
CA ARG A 22 -0.98 -2.32 7.86
C ARG A 22 -1.61 -1.01 8.33
N ASP A 23 -0.91 0.12 8.17
CA ASP A 23 -1.40 1.45 8.57
C ASP A 23 -2.37 2.08 7.55
N GLY A 24 -2.82 1.31 6.54
CA GLY A 24 -3.76 1.76 5.52
C GLY A 24 -3.14 2.61 4.41
N SER A 25 -1.80 2.64 4.33
CA SER A 25 -1.07 3.31 3.25
C SER A 25 -0.95 2.41 2.02
N ILE A 26 -1.23 2.95 0.83
CA ILE A 26 -0.85 2.40 -0.46
C ILE A 26 0.43 3.11 -0.88
N ASP A 27 1.54 2.38 -0.81
CA ASP A 27 2.88 2.92 -1.07
C ASP A 27 3.43 2.53 -2.45
N TRP A 28 2.78 1.59 -3.13
CA TRP A 28 3.09 1.21 -4.50
C TRP A 28 1.81 0.88 -5.29
N LEU A 29 1.68 1.46 -6.47
CA LEU A 29 0.61 1.16 -7.43
C LEU A 29 1.02 1.60 -8.83
N CYS A 30 1.11 0.66 -9.77
CA CYS A 30 1.18 0.98 -11.20
C CYS A 30 -0.24 0.99 -11.76
N TRP A 31 -0.65 2.06 -12.46
CA TRP A 31 -2.03 2.15 -12.96
C TRP A 31 -2.07 2.71 -14.38
N PRO A 32 -2.92 2.19 -15.29
CA PRO A 32 -3.93 1.15 -15.07
C PRO A 32 -3.42 -0.29 -15.10
N ARG A 33 -2.14 -0.51 -15.42
CA ARG A 33 -1.56 -1.85 -15.63
C ARG A 33 -0.28 -2.04 -14.83
N PHE A 34 0.14 -3.28 -14.64
CA PHE A 34 1.43 -3.61 -14.00
C PHE A 34 2.65 -2.93 -14.64
N ASP A 35 2.65 -2.77 -15.96
CA ASP A 35 3.74 -2.16 -16.75
C ASP A 35 3.59 -0.65 -16.96
N SER A 36 2.54 -0.03 -16.38
CA SER A 36 2.35 1.41 -16.40
C SER A 36 3.28 2.13 -15.41
N GLY A 37 3.36 3.46 -15.53
CA GLY A 37 4.03 4.27 -14.52
C GLY A 37 3.42 4.08 -13.13
N ALA A 38 4.28 4.16 -12.10
CA ALA A 38 3.85 4.09 -10.72
C ALA A 38 3.13 5.40 -10.33
N CYS A 39 1.84 5.32 -10.00
CA CYS A 39 1.09 6.43 -9.41
C CYS A 39 1.56 6.73 -7.98
N PHE A 40 2.02 5.69 -7.26
CA PHE A 40 2.63 5.79 -5.94
C PHE A 40 3.94 5.01 -5.93
N ALA A 41 5.00 5.60 -5.38
CA ALA A 41 6.34 5.02 -5.36
C ALA A 41 7.05 5.20 -4.01
N ALA A 42 6.30 5.46 -2.94
CA ALA A 42 6.83 5.60 -1.58
C ALA A 42 7.56 4.35 -1.07
N LEU A 43 7.31 3.16 -1.64
CA LEU A 43 8.03 1.92 -1.30
C LEU A 43 9.55 2.06 -1.50
N LEU A 44 9.99 2.72 -2.57
CA LEU A 44 11.42 2.82 -2.94
C LEU A 44 12.04 4.16 -2.54
N GLY A 45 11.32 5.01 -1.80
CA GLY A 45 11.91 6.25 -1.32
C GLY A 45 11.17 6.85 -0.14
N THR A 46 10.79 8.10 -0.29
CA THR A 46 10.30 8.93 0.81
C THR A 46 8.80 9.21 0.66
N PRO A 47 8.12 9.76 1.69
CA PRO A 47 6.71 10.13 1.58
C PRO A 47 6.40 11.08 0.42
N GLU A 48 7.40 11.81 -0.08
CA GLU A 48 7.27 12.72 -1.23
C GLU A 48 7.12 11.99 -2.57
N HIS A 49 7.47 10.70 -2.66
CA HIS A 49 7.27 9.88 -3.86
C HIS A 49 5.84 9.37 -4.03
N GLY A 50 4.89 9.99 -3.32
CA GLY A 50 3.46 9.74 -3.45
C GLY A 50 3.03 8.47 -2.73
N ARG A 51 1.93 8.61 -1.98
CA ARG A 51 1.17 7.52 -1.39
C ARG A 51 -0.28 7.94 -1.26
N TRP A 52 -1.16 6.97 -1.09
CA TRP A 52 -2.53 7.23 -0.68
C TRP A 52 -2.80 6.53 0.64
N LYS A 53 -3.30 7.25 1.65
CA LYS A 53 -3.50 6.70 2.99
C LYS A 53 -4.91 6.94 3.47
N ILE A 54 -5.58 5.86 3.86
CA ILE A 54 -6.82 5.90 4.64
C ILE A 54 -6.55 5.16 5.95
N ALA A 55 -6.67 5.87 7.07
CA ALA A 55 -6.45 5.30 8.40
C ALA A 55 -7.37 5.99 9.42
N PRO A 56 -7.69 5.30 10.53
CA PRO A 56 -8.32 5.95 11.68
C PRO A 56 -7.47 7.13 12.20
N VAL A 57 -8.14 8.18 12.69
CA VAL A 57 -7.48 9.31 13.36
C VAL A 57 -7.05 8.92 14.78
N ASP A 58 -7.75 7.96 15.39
CA ASP A 58 -7.43 7.42 16.71
C ASP A 58 -6.13 6.60 16.67
N SER A 59 -5.13 7.02 17.44
CA SER A 59 -3.85 6.32 17.59
C SER A 59 -3.95 5.01 18.36
N GLY A 60 -5.06 4.78 19.09
CA GLY A 60 -5.37 3.54 19.79
C GLY A 60 -6.12 2.50 18.95
N ALA A 61 -6.38 2.78 17.67
CA ALA A 61 -7.13 1.87 16.82
C ALA A 61 -6.43 0.51 16.67
N ASN A 62 -7.21 -0.57 16.82
CA ASN A 62 -6.71 -1.93 16.65
C ASN A 62 -6.73 -2.31 15.15
N ILE A 63 -5.55 -2.62 14.61
CA ILE A 63 -5.35 -2.99 13.21
C ILE A 63 -5.15 -4.51 13.11
N LYS A 64 -5.97 -5.17 12.30
CA LYS A 64 -5.85 -6.61 12.01
C LYS A 64 -5.93 -6.86 10.50
N ARG A 65 -5.15 -7.83 10.04
CA ARG A 65 -5.19 -8.37 8.67
C ARG A 65 -5.42 -9.86 8.75
N HIS A 66 -6.34 -10.38 7.94
CA HIS A 66 -6.67 -11.80 7.89
C HIS A 66 -6.83 -12.24 6.44
N TYR A 67 -6.45 -13.48 6.16
CA TYR A 67 -6.62 -14.11 4.85
C TYR A 67 -7.40 -15.39 5.07
N HIS A 68 -8.39 -15.61 4.22
CA HIS A 68 -9.11 -16.88 4.19
C HIS A 68 -8.34 -17.87 3.30
N ALA A 69 -8.31 -19.12 3.74
CA ALA A 69 -7.81 -20.24 2.94
C ALA A 69 -8.94 -20.79 2.04
#